data_AF-A0A6P3S4R0-F1
#
_entry.id   AF-A0A6P3S4R0-F1
#
_cell.length_a   1.000
_cell.length_b   1.000
_cell.length_c   1.000
_cell.angle_alpha   90.00
_cell.angle_beta   90.00
_cell.angle_gamma   90.00
#
_symmetry.space_group_name_H-M   'P 1'
#
loop_
_entity.id
_entity.type
_entity.pdbx_description
1 polymer ?
#
loop_
_entity_poly.entity_id
_entity_poly.type
_entity_poly.pdbx_seq_one_letter_code
_entity_poly.pdbx_strand_id
1 'polypeptide(L)'
;CRDRPSRKRRALGDVENVTTVAPTAPSFPNTSWTSVPTSLEEHRPFEKVVNKESLVISGLRHFTGYRIELQACNQDAPEERCSVAAYVSARTMPEGA
;
A
#
# COMPACT_ATOMS: atom_id res chain seq x y z
N CYS A 1 -36.13 20.23 -3.67
CA CYS A 1 -35.52 18.90 -3.49
C CYS A 1 -34.01 19.04 -3.70
N ARG A 2 -33.10 18.94 -2.73
CA ARG A 2 -33.02 18.07 -1.55
C ARG A 2 -32.55 18.88 -0.33
N ASP A 3 -33.29 18.79 0.78
CA ASP A 3 -32.81 19.18 2.09
C ASP A 3 -31.60 18.32 2.49
N ARG A 4 -30.48 18.96 2.81
CA ARG A 4 -29.29 18.31 3.35
C ARG A 4 -29.61 17.90 4.80
N PRO A 5 -29.58 16.61 5.17
CA PRO A 5 -29.86 16.25 6.55
C PRO A 5 -28.75 16.80 7.45
N SER A 6 -29.12 17.74 8.33
CA SER A 6 -28.21 18.28 9.34
C SER A 6 -27.77 17.14 10.27
N ARG A 7 -26.47 16.87 10.33
CA ARG A 7 -25.92 15.82 11.18
C ARG A 7 -25.95 16.30 12.62
N LYS A 8 -26.98 15.88 13.38
CA LYS A 8 -27.05 16.12 14.83
C LYS A 8 -25.85 15.46 15.51
N ARG A 9 -25.04 16.23 16.25
CA ARG A 9 -23.97 15.69 17.11
C ARG A 9 -24.64 14.78 18.15
N ARG A 10 -24.15 13.55 18.28
CA ARG A 10 -24.49 12.70 19.42
C ARG A 10 -23.98 13.41 20.67
N ALA A 11 -24.86 13.70 21.61
CA ALA A 11 -24.45 14.17 22.93
C ALA A 11 -23.62 13.05 23.57
N LEU A 12 -22.39 13.37 23.99
CA LEU A 12 -21.64 12.49 24.87
C LEU A 12 -22.37 12.54 26.20
N GLY A 13 -23.07 11.46 26.51
CA GLY A 13 -23.74 11.25 27.77
C GLY A 13 -22.74 11.34 28.91
N ASP A 14 -23.27 11.88 30.01
CA ASP A 14 -22.67 12.10 31.31
C ASP A 14 -21.75 10.95 31.77
N VAL A 15 -20.60 11.33 32.34
CA VAL A 15 -19.70 10.38 33.01
C VAL A 15 -20.25 10.15 34.40
N GLU A 16 -21.04 9.10 34.57
CA GLU A 16 -21.37 8.55 35.89
C GLU A 16 -20.53 7.30 36.15
N ASN A 17 -19.75 7.37 37.23
CA ASN A 17 -18.82 6.35 37.69
C ASN A 17 -19.58 5.21 38.37
N VAL A 18 -19.83 4.10 37.67
CA VAL A 18 -20.41 2.88 38.28
C VAL A 18 -19.71 1.63 37.75
N THR A 19 -19.07 0.93 38.68
CA THR A 19 -18.47 -0.40 38.59
C THR A 19 -19.51 -1.46 38.26
N THR A 20 -19.13 -2.47 37.47
CA THR A 20 -19.57 -3.90 37.45
C THR A 20 -19.98 -4.49 36.08
N VAL A 21 -19.15 -5.46 35.66
CA VAL A 21 -19.42 -6.71 34.92
C VAL A 21 -19.71 -6.65 33.42
N ALA A 22 -18.86 -7.38 32.68
CA ALA A 22 -18.79 -7.49 31.22
C ALA A 22 -20.00 -8.22 30.58
N PRO A 23 -20.45 -7.79 29.38
CA PRO A 23 -21.27 -8.62 28.52
C PRO A 23 -20.45 -9.24 27.36
N THR A 24 -20.56 -10.56 27.26
CA THR A 24 -20.03 -11.47 26.25
C THR A 24 -20.29 -11.02 24.80
N ALA A 25 -19.24 -10.94 23.99
CA ALA A 25 -19.34 -10.70 22.54
C ALA A 25 -19.64 -12.01 21.76
N PRO A 26 -20.46 -11.99 20.70
CA PRO A 26 -20.69 -13.16 19.85
C PRO A 26 -19.42 -13.49 19.04
N SER A 27 -19.05 -14.77 19.08
CA SER A 27 -17.94 -15.35 18.32
C SER A 27 -18.22 -15.30 16.81
N PHE A 28 -17.37 -14.58 16.07
CA PHE A 28 -17.32 -14.67 14.61
C PHE A 28 -16.49 -15.89 14.21
N PRO A 29 -16.92 -16.72 13.24
CA PRO A 29 -16.14 -17.87 12.84
C PRO A 29 -14.81 -17.39 12.23
N ASN A 30 -13.71 -17.87 12.80
CA ASN A 30 -12.36 -17.68 12.29
C ASN A 30 -12.27 -18.28 10.87
N THR A 31 -12.54 -17.47 9.85
CA THR A 31 -12.11 -17.76 8.49
C THR A 31 -10.60 -17.66 8.47
N SER A 32 -9.97 -18.82 8.67
CA SER A 32 -8.55 -19.03 8.41
C SER A 32 -8.26 -18.80 6.94
N TRP A 33 -7.72 -17.64 6.59
CA TRP A 33 -6.77 -17.44 5.50
C TRP A 33 -5.99 -16.15 5.71
N THR A 34 -5.01 -16.21 6.60
CA THR A 34 -3.80 -15.40 6.43
C THR A 34 -2.70 -16.38 6.11
N SER A 35 -2.63 -16.83 4.85
CA SER A 35 -1.33 -17.19 4.30
C SER A 35 -0.55 -15.88 4.28
N VAL A 36 0.24 -15.67 5.33
CA VAL A 36 1.38 -14.76 5.29
C VAL A 36 2.08 -15.14 3.99
N PRO A 37 2.20 -14.26 2.98
CA PRO A 37 3.09 -14.56 1.88
C PRO A 37 4.45 -14.70 2.55
N THR A 38 4.88 -15.97 2.68
CA THR A 38 6.26 -16.34 2.94
C THR A 38 7.08 -15.39 2.10
N SER A 39 7.98 -14.65 2.74
CA SER A 39 8.89 -13.69 2.13
C SER A 39 9.57 -14.31 0.92
N LEU A 40 8.88 -14.32 -0.22
CA LEU A 40 9.49 -14.09 -1.50
C LEU A 40 10.03 -12.69 -1.31
N GLU A 41 11.32 -12.63 -0.98
CA GLU A 41 12.22 -11.65 -1.57
C GLU A 41 11.86 -11.59 -3.06
N GLU A 42 10.78 -10.87 -3.36
CA GLU A 42 10.42 -10.41 -4.67
C GLU A 42 11.62 -9.55 -5.00
N HIS A 43 12.57 -10.15 -5.72
CA HIS A 43 13.73 -9.49 -6.29
C HIS A 43 13.17 -8.26 -6.97
N ARG A 44 13.11 -7.14 -6.24
CA ARG A 44 12.65 -5.88 -6.78
C ARG A 44 13.72 -5.60 -7.81
N PRO A 45 13.41 -5.65 -9.11
CA PRO A 45 14.43 -5.51 -10.12
C PRO A 45 14.96 -4.08 -9.98
N PHE A 46 16.09 -3.95 -9.29
CA PHE A 46 16.81 -2.70 -9.17
C PHE A 46 17.65 -2.60 -10.43
N GLU A 47 17.21 -1.77 -11.36
CA GLU A 47 17.94 -1.54 -12.59
C GLU A 47 18.48 -0.12 -12.59
N LYS A 48 19.81 -0.01 -12.46
CA LYS A 48 20.50 1.27 -12.46
C LYS A 48 20.77 1.70 -13.89
N VAL A 49 20.24 2.86 -14.24
CA VAL A 49 20.43 3.47 -15.56
C VAL A 49 21.36 4.67 -15.42
N VAL A 50 22.44 4.70 -16.20
CA VAL A 50 23.40 5.81 -16.24
C VAL A 50 23.31 6.47 -17.62
N ASN A 51 23.24 7.80 -17.66
CA ASN A 51 23.19 8.62 -18.88
C ASN A 51 22.04 8.29 -19.85
N LYS A 52 20.92 7.76 -19.37
CA LYS A 52 19.68 7.60 -20.15
C LYS A 52 18.49 8.02 -19.31
N GLU A 53 17.44 8.48 -19.99
CA GLU A 53 16.17 8.90 -19.39
C GLU A 53 15.05 7.85 -19.51
N SER A 54 15.36 6.69 -20.09
CA SER A 54 14.40 5.61 -20.34
C SER A 54 14.91 4.25 -19.87
N LEU A 55 14.00 3.41 -19.36
CA LEU A 55 14.27 2.06 -18.89
C LEU A 55 13.18 1.09 -19.35
N VAL A 56 13.57 -0.16 -19.67
CA VAL A 56 12.63 -1.23 -20.02
C VAL A 56 12.74 -2.35 -18.99
N ILE A 57 11.74 -2.44 -18.11
CA ILE A 57 11.66 -3.49 -17.09
C ILE A 57 10.98 -4.72 -17.71
N SER A 58 11.70 -5.84 -17.79
CA SER A 58 11.23 -7.10 -18.39
C SER A 58 10.88 -8.15 -17.33
N GLY A 59 10.24 -9.25 -17.74
CA GLY A 59 9.92 -10.37 -16.85
C GLY A 59 8.78 -10.10 -15.85
N LEU A 60 8.01 -9.03 -16.06
CA LEU A 60 6.88 -8.69 -15.21
C LEU A 60 5.66 -9.58 -15.50
N ARG A 61 4.87 -9.86 -14.47
CA ARG A 61 3.63 -10.62 -14.58
C ARG A 61 2.64 -9.86 -15.47
N HIS A 62 1.96 -10.57 -16.35
CA HIS A 62 0.91 -10.01 -17.20
C HIS A 62 -0.26 -9.46 -16.39
N PHE A 63 -0.91 -8.43 -16.92
CA PHE A 63 -2.08 -7.78 -16.32
C PHE A 63 -1.93 -7.41 -14.83
N THR A 64 -0.71 -7.05 -14.41
CA THR A 64 -0.37 -6.79 -13.01
C THR A 64 0.05 -5.34 -12.83
N GLY A 65 -0.46 -4.69 -11.78
CA GLY A 65 -0.10 -3.33 -11.42
C GLY A 65 1.18 -3.28 -10.60
N TYR A 66 2.11 -2.41 -11.00
CA TYR A 66 3.39 -2.19 -10.34
C TYR A 66 3.50 -0.76 -9.85
N ARG A 67 4.13 -0.57 -8.69
CA ARG A 67 4.56 0.73 -8.17
C ARG A 67 6.07 0.84 -8.36
N ILE A 68 6.48 1.71 -9.26
CA ILE A 68 7.86 1.96 -9.66
C ILE A 68 8.41 3.09 -8.77
N GLU A 69 9.56 2.84 -8.16
CA GLU A 69 10.32 3.81 -7.37
C GLU A 69 11.53 4.28 -8.18
N LEU A 70 11.61 5.58 -8.44
CA LEU A 70 12.65 6.21 -9.25
C LEU A 70 13.49 7.12 -8.36
N GLN A 71 14.81 6.92 -8.35
CA GLN A 71 15.77 7.74 -7.62
C GLN A 71 16.91 8.16 -8.55
N ALA A 72 17.38 9.40 -8.42
CA ALA A 72 18.54 9.91 -9.14
C ALA A 72 19.73 10.02 -8.20
N CYS A 73 20.86 9.42 -8.57
CA CYS A 73 22.10 9.43 -7.80
C CYS A 73 23.20 10.08 -8.64
N ASN A 74 24.05 10.92 -8.03
CA ASN A 74 25.07 11.68 -8.76
C ASN A 74 26.38 10.89 -8.95
N GLN A 75 26.77 10.03 -8.00
CA GLN A 75 27.90 9.12 -8.13
C GLN A 75 27.47 7.68 -7.85
N ASP A 76 28.31 6.74 -8.28
CA ASP A 76 28.04 5.32 -8.18
C ASP A 76 28.26 4.75 -6.77
N ALA A 77 28.64 5.59 -5.80
CA ALA A 77 28.95 5.14 -4.46
C ALA A 77 27.65 4.84 -3.67
N PRO A 78 27.57 3.67 -3.00
CA PRO A 78 26.38 3.23 -2.26
C PRO A 78 26.04 4.11 -1.04
N GLU A 79 26.95 5.01 -0.66
CA GLU A 79 26.79 5.93 0.47
C GLU A 79 26.30 7.32 0.06
N GLU A 80 26.16 7.59 -1.24
CA GLU A 80 25.67 8.89 -1.69
C GLU A 80 24.16 9.04 -1.53
N ARG A 81 23.78 10.25 -1.12
CA ARG A 81 22.39 10.66 -0.99
C ARG A 81 21.77 10.79 -2.38
N CYS A 82 21.13 9.73 -2.84
CA CYS A 82 20.23 9.81 -3.98
C CYS A 82 19.07 10.79 -3.68
N SER A 83 18.41 11.26 -4.73
CA SER A 83 17.21 12.08 -4.61
C SER A 83 16.12 11.36 -3.82
N VAL A 84 15.16 12.13 -3.30
CA VAL A 84 13.91 11.54 -2.81
C VAL A 84 13.25 10.73 -3.94
N ALA A 85 12.68 9.59 -3.57
CA ALA A 85 11.96 8.72 -4.48
C ALA A 85 10.79 9.42 -5.17
N ALA A 86 10.78 9.38 -6.49
CA ALA A 86 9.59 9.63 -7.30
C ALA A 86 8.84 8.31 -7.52
N TYR A 87 7.52 8.33 -7.38
CA TYR A 87 6.69 7.13 -7.52
C TYR A 87 5.78 7.23 -8.74
N VAL A 88 5.74 6.16 -9.53
CA VAL A 88 4.84 6.02 -10.67
C VAL A 88 4.16 4.66 -10.59
N SER A 89 2.89 4.58 -10.95
CA SER A 89 2.15 3.33 -11.02
C SER A 89 1.77 3.02 -12.46
N ALA A 90 2.01 1.79 -12.90
CA ALA A 90 1.66 1.32 -14.23
C ALA A 90 1.17 -0.13 -14.18
N ARG A 91 0.40 -0.56 -15.18
CA ARG A 91 -0.06 -1.94 -15.33
C ARG A 91 0.46 -2.53 -16.62
N THR A 92 0.94 -3.77 -16.55
CA THR A 92 1.39 -4.53 -17.71
C THR A 92 0.22 -5.00 -18.58
N MET A 93 0.50 -5.30 -19.85
CA MET A 93 -0.50 -5.81 -20.78
C MET A 93 -0.94 -7.25 -20.42
N PRO A 94 -2.19 -7.64 -20.72
CA PRO A 94 -2.64 -9.03 -20.62
C PRO A 94 -2.02 -9.91 -21.73
N GLU A 95 -2.14 -11.23 -21.59
CA GLU A 95 -1.54 -12.23 -22.50
C GLU A 95 -2.25 -12.36 -23.89
N GLY A 96 -3.26 -11.53 -24.17
CA GLY A 96 -4.06 -11.63 -25.39
C GLY A 96 -4.57 -10.29 -25.92
N ALA A 97 -3.75 -9.25 -25.80
CA ALA A 97 -4.03 -7.92 -26.36
C ALA A 97 -3.80 -7.86 -27.87
#